data_AF-A0A841YW76-F1
#
_entry.id   AF-A0A841YW76-F1
#
_cell.length_a   1.000
_cell.length_b   1.000
_cell.length_c   1.000
_cell.angle_alpha   90.00
_cell.angle_beta   90.00
_cell.angle_gamma   90.00
#
_symmetry.space_group_name_H-M   'P 1'
#
loop_
_entity.id
_entity.type
_entity.pdbx_description
1 polymer ?
#
loop_
_entity_poly.entity_id
_entity_poly.type
_entity_poly.pdbx_seq_one_letter_code
_entity_poly.pdbx_strand_id
1 'polypeptide(L)'
;MKKLLFMLLVVVFCAVGHQGIQAETNELDLNKYVTANNKELAEQNAYNWNDLMRKLDSSEPTTIYVPKGDFYFSQTLAIPSNVTIIGAGNHDTAFIFTKVVVGITNRFPANEMRAGFIWRI
;
A
#
# COMPACT_ATOMS: atom_id res chain seq x y z
N MET A 1 48.68 -24.88 16.31
CA MET A 1 48.33 -24.05 15.15
C MET A 1 46.95 -24.36 14.54
N LYS A 2 46.53 -25.64 14.39
CA LYS A 2 45.21 -25.99 13.81
C LYS A 2 43.98 -25.46 14.58
N LYS A 3 44.02 -25.38 15.91
CA LYS A 3 42.89 -24.90 16.74
C LYS A 3 42.66 -23.38 16.63
N LEU A 4 43.71 -22.60 16.39
CA LEU A 4 43.62 -21.14 16.24
C LEU A 4 42.98 -20.76 14.90
N LEU A 5 43.31 -21.49 13.83
CA LEU A 5 42.76 -21.29 12.50
C LEU A 5 41.25 -21.58 12.45
N PHE A 6 40.79 -22.60 13.18
CA PHE A 6 39.37 -22.97 13.26
C PHE A 6 38.55 -21.93 14.03
N MET A 7 39.12 -21.32 15.09
CA MET A 7 38.46 -20.29 15.86
C MET A 7 38.30 -18.98 15.08
N LEU A 8 39.28 -18.64 14.23
CA LEU A 8 39.22 -17.46 13.38
C LEU A 8 38.15 -17.58 12.27
N LEU A 9 37.95 -18.79 11.74
CA LEU A 9 36.97 -19.07 10.69
C LEU A 9 35.52 -18.97 11.19
N VAL A 10 35.25 -19.37 12.44
CA VAL A 10 33.92 -19.26 13.05
C VAL A 10 33.55 -17.80 13.34
N VAL A 11 34.51 -16.98 13.77
CA VAL A 11 34.28 -15.54 14.05
C VAL A 11 33.96 -14.77 12.77
N VAL A 12 34.61 -15.10 11.65
CA VAL A 12 34.30 -14.48 10.34
C VAL A 12 32.90 -14.85 9.85
N PHE A 13 32.45 -16.10 10.04
CA PHE A 13 31.09 -16.50 9.66
C PHE A 13 30.00 -15.86 10.53
N CYS A 14 30.26 -15.63 11.83
CA CYS A 14 29.30 -14.95 12.70
C CYS A 14 29.17 -13.45 12.41
N ALA A 15 30.22 -12.80 11.90
CA ALA A 15 30.20 -11.37 11.56
C ALA A 15 29.51 -11.04 10.23
N VAL A 16 29.42 -12.00 9.31
CA VAL A 16 28.79 -11.79 7.98
C VAL A 16 27.30 -12.16 7.98
N GLY A 17 26.84 -12.97 8.93
CA GLY A 17 25.45 -13.46 9.01
C GLY A 17 24.42 -12.50 9.60
N HIS A 18 24.82 -11.28 9.98
CA HIS A 18 23.92 -10.25 10.55
C HIS A 18 23.79 -9.03 9.63
N GLN A 19 23.88 -9.22 8.32
CA GLN A 19 23.19 -8.30 7.42
C GLN A 19 21.71 -8.64 7.53
N GLY A 20 21.04 -8.02 8.52
CA GLY A 20 19.59 -7.97 8.53
C GLY A 20 19.17 -7.50 7.15
N ILE A 21 18.52 -8.39 6.40
CA ILE A 21 17.72 -7.97 5.26
C ILE A 21 16.62 -7.12 5.90
N GLN A 22 16.89 -5.83 6.06
CA GLN A 22 15.85 -4.85 6.17
C GLN A 22 15.13 -4.96 4.83
N ALA A 23 14.03 -5.71 4.80
CA ALA A 23 13.06 -5.54 3.75
C ALA A 23 12.81 -4.03 3.69
N GLU A 24 13.09 -3.39 2.55
CA GLU A 24 12.59 -2.05 2.28
C GLU A 24 11.08 -2.14 2.44
N THR A 25 10.58 -1.73 3.59
CA THR A 25 9.15 -1.65 3.82
C THR A 25 8.66 -0.48 2.98
N ASN A 26 7.84 -0.76 1.96
CA ASN A 26 7.16 0.26 1.16
C ASN A 26 6.15 1.01 2.04
N GLU A 27 6.67 1.90 2.87
CA GLU A 27 5.90 2.72 3.80
C GLU A 27 5.54 4.07 3.15
N LEU A 28 4.25 4.36 3.10
CA LEU A 28 3.70 5.54 2.44
C LEU A 28 2.93 6.38 3.46
N ASP A 29 3.13 7.70 3.41
CA ASP A 29 2.35 8.67 4.19
C ASP A 29 1.22 9.21 3.32
N LEU A 30 -0.03 8.99 3.74
CA LEU A 30 -1.21 9.38 2.97
C LEU A 30 -1.28 10.89 2.72
N ASN A 31 -0.78 11.74 3.63
CA ASN A 31 -0.84 13.19 3.48
C ASN A 31 -0.05 13.72 2.26
N LYS A 32 0.84 12.90 1.70
CA LYS A 32 1.55 13.24 0.45
C LYS A 32 0.66 13.14 -0.79
N TYR A 33 -0.48 12.45 -0.68
CA TYR A 33 -1.34 12.12 -1.81
C TYR A 33 -2.76 12.67 -1.64
N VAL A 34 -3.25 12.75 -0.41
CA VAL A 34 -4.65 13.10 -0.10
C VAL A 34 -4.67 14.23 0.92
N THR A 35 -5.57 15.19 0.76
CA THR A 35 -5.70 16.33 1.68
C THR A 35 -6.79 16.07 2.73
N ALA A 36 -6.43 16.20 4.00
CA ALA A 36 -7.35 16.09 5.13
C ALA A 36 -8.16 17.38 5.36
N ASN A 37 -9.27 17.25 6.08
CA ASN A 37 -10.13 18.32 6.61
C ASN A 37 -10.67 19.29 5.56
N ASN A 38 -10.78 18.86 4.31
CA ASN A 38 -11.36 19.65 3.23
C ASN A 38 -12.35 18.83 2.39
N LYS A 39 -13.64 19.07 2.60
CA LYS A 39 -14.72 18.37 1.89
C LYS A 39 -14.78 18.71 0.40
N GLU A 40 -14.36 19.91 -0.01
CA GLU A 40 -14.40 20.35 -1.42
C GLU A 40 -13.41 19.57 -2.29
N LEU A 41 -12.38 18.98 -1.67
CA LEU A 41 -11.38 18.16 -2.35
C LEU A 41 -11.76 16.68 -2.47
N ALA A 42 -13.00 16.29 -2.14
CA ALA A 42 -13.41 14.88 -2.12
C ALA A 42 -13.21 14.15 -3.47
N GLU A 43 -13.38 14.84 -4.59
CA GLU A 43 -13.15 14.29 -5.93
C GLU A 43 -11.66 14.17 -6.27
N GLN A 44 -10.88 15.20 -5.96
CA GLN A 44 -9.43 15.16 -6.14
C GLN A 44 -8.78 14.08 -5.27
N ASN A 45 -9.22 13.95 -4.02
CA ASN A 45 -8.77 12.93 -3.08
C ASN A 45 -9.05 11.52 -3.61
N ALA A 46 -10.23 11.29 -4.19
CA ALA A 46 -10.56 10.01 -4.81
C ALA A 46 -9.70 9.71 -6.05
N TYR A 47 -9.44 10.72 -6.90
CA TYR A 47 -8.54 10.58 -8.04
C TYR A 47 -7.12 10.23 -7.60
N ASN A 48 -6.56 10.97 -6.64
CA ASN A 48 -5.21 10.75 -6.12
C ASN A 48 -5.08 9.38 -5.46
N TRP A 49 -6.10 8.94 -4.72
CA TRP A 49 -6.15 7.59 -4.15
C TRP A 49 -6.06 6.53 -5.25
N ASN A 50 -6.90 6.60 -6.28
CA ASN A 50 -6.90 5.60 -7.35
C ASN A 50 -5.57 5.58 -8.12
N ASP A 51 -4.99 6.76 -8.35
CA ASP A 51 -3.68 6.86 -9.00
C ASP A 51 -2.56 6.24 -8.14
N LEU A 52 -2.60 6.46 -6.81
CA LEU A 52 -1.69 5.80 -5.88
C LEU A 52 -1.83 4.28 -5.95
N MET A 53 -3.04 3.75 -5.82
CA MET A 53 -3.31 2.30 -5.82
C MET A 53 -2.87 1.62 -7.11
N ARG A 54 -3.01 2.29 -8.26
CA ARG A 54 -2.57 1.77 -9.58
C ARG A 54 -1.05 1.65 -9.71
N LYS A 55 -0.29 2.45 -8.95
CA LYS A 55 1.17 2.46 -8.97
C LYS A 55 1.80 1.44 -8.02
N LEU A 56 1.02 0.89 -7.08
CA LEU A 56 1.53 -0.09 -6.13
C LEU A 56 1.82 -1.42 -6.84
N ASP A 57 2.98 -2.00 -6.55
CA ASP A 57 3.29 -3.36 -6.96
C ASP A 57 2.59 -4.34 -6.03
N SER A 58 1.60 -5.07 -6.55
CA SER A 58 0.84 -6.06 -5.78
C SER A 58 1.67 -7.25 -5.27
N SER A 59 2.88 -7.46 -5.79
CA SER A 59 3.79 -8.51 -5.34
C SER A 59 4.54 -8.15 -4.04
N GLU A 60 4.59 -6.87 -3.68
CA GLU A 60 5.31 -6.38 -2.50
C GLU A 60 4.35 -5.88 -1.41
N PRO A 61 4.57 -6.23 -0.12
CA PRO A 61 3.83 -5.65 0.98
C PRO A 61 4.03 -4.13 1.07
N THR A 62 2.92 -3.39 1.09
CA THR A 62 2.92 -1.91 1.23
C THR A 62 2.14 -1.52 2.47
N THR A 63 2.68 -0.59 3.26
CA THR A 63 2.00 -0.03 4.43
C THR A 63 1.71 1.45 4.20
N ILE A 64 0.44 1.85 4.30
CA ILE A 64 0.00 3.24 4.20
C ILE A 64 -0.38 3.75 5.58
N TYR A 65 0.37 4.71 6.09
CA TYR A 65 0.05 5.42 7.32
C TYR A 65 -0.89 6.57 7.04
N VAL A 66 -2.00 6.60 7.77
CA VAL A 66 -3.03 7.62 7.67
C VAL A 66 -2.94 8.50 8.92
N PRO A 67 -2.55 9.78 8.78
CA PRO A 67 -2.41 10.68 9.92
C PRO A 67 -3.78 11.15 10.43
N LYS A 68 -3.76 11.97 11.47
CA LYS A 68 -4.98 12.53 12.05
C LYS A 68 -5.72 13.43 11.05
N GLY A 69 -7.04 13.32 11.02
CA GLY A 69 -7.92 14.17 10.22
C GLY A 69 -9.06 13.43 9.50
N ASP A 70 -9.96 14.23 8.94
CA ASP A 70 -11.09 13.77 8.14
C ASP A 70 -10.72 13.78 6.65
N PHE A 71 -10.65 12.61 6.03
CA PHE A 71 -10.36 12.47 4.61
C PHE A 71 -11.66 12.23 3.85
N TYR A 72 -12.07 13.21 3.05
CA TYR A 72 -13.30 13.15 2.28
C TYR A 72 -13.04 12.50 0.92
N PHE A 73 -13.95 11.61 0.49
CA PHE A 73 -13.89 10.92 -0.79
C PHE A 73 -15.25 10.94 -1.49
N SER A 74 -15.28 11.22 -2.78
CA SER A 74 -16.52 11.26 -3.58
C SER A 74 -17.02 9.89 -4.04
N GLN A 75 -16.25 8.83 -3.79
CA GLN A 75 -16.54 7.46 -4.21
C GLN A 75 -15.91 6.44 -3.26
N THR A 76 -16.28 5.17 -3.40
CA THR A 76 -15.65 4.04 -2.70
C THR A 76 -14.18 3.87 -3.11
N LEU A 77 -13.34 3.47 -2.17
CA LEU A 77 -11.91 3.24 -2.38
C LEU A 77 -11.65 1.78 -2.75
N ALA A 78 -10.94 1.55 -3.85
CA ALA A 78 -10.38 0.23 -4.15
C ALA A 78 -9.02 0.10 -3.47
N ILE A 79 -8.74 -1.06 -2.87
CA ILE A 79 -7.46 -1.39 -2.24
C ILE A 79 -6.96 -2.69 -2.88
N PRO A 80 -5.77 -2.70 -3.52
CA PRO A 80 -5.21 -3.92 -4.08
C PRO A 80 -4.70 -4.87 -2.97
N SER A 81 -4.37 -6.10 -3.34
CA SER A 81 -3.78 -7.07 -2.42
C SER A 81 -2.47 -6.57 -1.82
N ASN A 82 -2.08 -7.11 -0.66
CA ASN A 82 -0.82 -6.82 0.03
C ASN A 82 -0.65 -5.37 0.51
N VAL A 83 -1.74 -4.63 0.67
CA VAL A 83 -1.74 -3.28 1.28
C VAL A 83 -2.27 -3.34 2.70
N THR A 84 -1.50 -2.80 3.65
CA THR A 84 -1.91 -2.54 5.03
C THR A 84 -2.16 -1.05 5.20
N ILE A 85 -3.27 -0.67 5.85
CA ILE A 85 -3.60 0.73 6.14
C ILE A 85 -3.65 0.91 7.65
N ILE A 86 -2.87 1.84 8.18
CA ILE A 86 -2.75 2.10 9.62
C ILE A 86 -3.15 3.54 9.90
N GLY A 87 -4.26 3.73 10.62
CA GLY A 87 -4.68 5.04 11.09
C GLY A 87 -3.90 5.52 12.32
N ALA A 88 -3.86 6.84 12.51
CA ALA A 88 -3.56 7.41 13.81
C ALA A 88 -4.59 6.94 14.85
N GLY A 89 -4.29 7.08 16.15
CA GLY A 89 -5.01 6.48 17.27
C GLY A 89 -6.54 6.66 17.28
N ASN A 90 -7.23 5.93 18.18
CA ASN A 90 -8.69 5.88 18.22
C ASN A 90 -9.35 7.28 18.17
N HIS A 91 -10.25 7.46 17.19
CA HIS A 91 -10.98 8.70 16.86
C HIS A 91 -10.18 9.85 16.25
N ASP A 92 -8.89 9.69 15.96
CA ASP A 92 -8.09 10.74 15.34
C ASP A 92 -8.21 10.80 13.81
N THR A 93 -8.68 9.73 13.17
CA THR A 93 -8.72 9.58 11.71
C THR A 93 -10.09 9.09 11.25
N ALA A 94 -10.66 9.72 10.22
CA ALA A 94 -11.90 9.28 9.59
C ALA A 94 -11.82 9.34 8.06
N PHE A 95 -12.34 8.31 7.39
CA PHE A 95 -12.63 8.34 5.96
C PHE A 95 -14.12 8.60 5.77
N ILE A 96 -14.46 9.70 5.11
CA ILE A 96 -15.82 10.20 4.96
C ILE A 96 -16.21 10.17 3.49
N PHE A 97 -17.18 9.33 3.16
CA PHE A 97 -17.70 9.18 1.80
C PHE A 97 -18.84 10.18 1.56
N THR A 98 -18.64 11.13 0.64
CA THR A 98 -19.55 12.28 0.45
C THR A 98 -20.70 11.99 -0.51
N LYS A 99 -20.67 10.86 -1.22
CA LYS A 99 -21.75 10.40 -2.09
C LYS A 99 -22.15 8.99 -1.69
N VAL A 100 -23.46 8.72 -1.70
CA VAL A 100 -23.98 7.35 -1.57
C VAL A 100 -23.63 6.61 -2.84
N VAL A 101 -22.76 5.62 -2.73
CA VAL A 101 -22.44 4.71 -3.83
C VAL A 101 -23.17 3.41 -3.54
N VAL A 102 -24.10 3.03 -4.43
CA VAL A 102 -24.72 1.70 -4.38
C VAL A 102 -23.59 0.72 -4.66
N GLY A 103 -23.30 -0.16 -3.68
CA GLY A 103 -22.04 -0.90 -3.56
C GLY A 103 -21.55 -1.64 -4.81
N ILE A 104 -20.29 -2.08 -4.74
CA ILE A 104 -19.47 -2.82 -5.73
C ILE A 104 -20.30 -3.71 -6.68
N THR A 105 -20.88 -3.14 -7.73
CA THR A 105 -21.56 -3.92 -8.78
C THR A 105 -20.60 -4.34 -9.88
N ASN A 106 -19.45 -3.67 -10.03
CA ASN A 106 -18.40 -4.07 -10.97
C ASN A 106 -17.04 -3.88 -10.29
N ARG A 107 -16.39 -4.99 -9.94
CA ARG A 107 -15.07 -4.98 -9.29
C ARG A 107 -13.97 -4.42 -10.23
N PHE A 108 -14.24 -4.33 -11.53
CA PHE A 108 -13.44 -3.67 -12.57
C PHE A 108 -14.38 -3.26 -13.72
N PRO A 109 -14.19 -2.14 -14.43
CA PRO A 109 -14.93 -1.89 -15.67
C PRO A 109 -14.53 -2.94 -16.72
N ALA A 110 -15.52 -3.60 -17.33
CA ALA A 110 -15.34 -4.78 -18.18
C ALA A 110 -14.46 -4.54 -19.43
N ASN A 111 -14.14 -3.28 -19.75
CA ASN A 111 -13.32 -2.88 -20.89
C ASN A 111 -11.81 -2.87 -20.62
N GLU A 112 -11.35 -3.09 -19.37
CA GLU A 112 -9.91 -3.18 -19.05
C GLU A 112 -9.36 -4.63 -19.03
N MET A 113 -10.21 -5.65 -19.18
CA MET A 113 -9.79 -7.06 -19.36
C MET A 113 -9.77 -7.48 -20.83
N ARG A 114 -9.00 -6.78 -21.67
CA ARG A 114 -8.62 -7.31 -22.99
C ARG A 114 -7.15 -7.75 -22.98
N ALA A 115 -6.91 -8.85 -22.29
CA ALA A 115 -5.77 -9.72 -22.56
C ALA A 115 -6.30 -11.09 -22.99
N GLY A 116 -6.25 -11.31 -24.31
CA GLY A 116 -6.17 -12.60 -25.00
C GLY A 116 -7.03 -13.77 -24.54
N PHE A 117 -8.10 -14.05 -25.29
CA PHE A 117 -8.46 -15.43 -25.61
C PHE A 117 -8.70 -15.56 -27.11
N ILE A 118 -7.66 -15.98 -27.80
CA ILE A 118 -7.72 -16.59 -29.14
C ILE A 118 -7.95 -18.08 -28.91
N TRP A 119 -9.09 -18.62 -29.35
CA TRP A 119 -9.33 -20.00 -29.83
C TRP A 119 -10.67 -19.91 -30.57
N ARG A 120 -10.77 -19.89 -31.92
CA ARG A 120 -10.59 -21.01 -32.86
C ARG A 120 -11.01 -22.35 -32.24
N ILE A 121 -12.30 -22.72 -32.39
CA ILE A 121 -12.79 -23.89 -33.16
C ILE A 121 -14.17 -23.52 -33.71
#